data_AF-A0A0G0CTD7-F1
#
_entry.id   AF-A0A0G0CTD7-F1
#
_cell.length_a   1.000
_cell.length_b   1.000
_cell.length_c   1.000
_cell.angle_alpha   90.00
_cell.angle_beta   90.00
_cell.angle_gamma   90.00
#
_symmetry.space_group_name_H-M   'P 1'
#
loop_
_entity.id
_entity.type
_entity.pdbx_description
1 polymer ?
#
loop_
_entity_poly.entity_id
_entity_poly.type
_entity_poly.pdbx_seq_one_letter_code
_entity_poly.pdbx_strand_id
1 'polypeptide(L)' 'MAVVVFDGILVGKVKEVYNNSSKVVLLSDASSSVNVSDVETSAKGILSGEYGLGLMLEMVEQTDVLKAGDDIQKVS' A
#
# COMPACT_ATOMS: atom_id res chain seq x y z
N MET A 1 -5.51 5.39 -9.98
CA MET A 1 -6.15 4.06 -10.24
C MET A 1 -5.25 2.98 -9.68
N ALA A 2 -5.80 1.99 -8.96
CA ALA A 2 -5.01 0.90 -8.39
C ALA A 2 -4.51 -0.05 -9.49
N VAL A 3 -3.31 -0.58 -9.31
CA VAL A 3 -2.75 -1.66 -10.15
C VAL A 3 -2.65 -2.89 -9.27
N VAL A 4 -3.40 -3.92 -9.65
CA VAL A 4 -3.59 -5.14 -8.88
C VAL A 4 -3.18 -6.32 -9.76
N VAL A 5 -2.44 -7.27 -9.18
CA VAL A 5 -2.02 -8.50 -9.87
C VAL A 5 -2.85 -9.68 -9.37
N PHE A 6 -2.37 -10.90 -9.63
CA PHE A 6 -2.98 -12.14 -9.12
C PHE A 6 -3.26 -12.08 -7.61
N ASP A 7 -4.32 -12.74 -7.17
CA ASP A 7 -4.81 -12.79 -5.78
C ASP A 7 -5.13 -11.44 -5.13
N GLY A 8 -5.44 -10.41 -5.93
CA GLY A 8 -5.88 -9.12 -5.38
C GLY A 8 -4.74 -8.30 -4.78
N ILE A 9 -3.49 -8.70 -4.99
CA ILE A 9 -2.31 -8.01 -4.45
C ILE A 9 -2.14 -6.66 -5.12
N LEU A 10 -2.22 -5.59 -4.33
CA LEU A 10 -1.94 -4.23 -4.78
C LEU A 10 -0.42 -4.07 -4.97
N VAL A 11 0.00 -3.69 -6.18
CA VAL A 11 1.44 -3.48 -6.50
C VAL A 11 1.80 -2.03 -6.77
N GLY A 12 0.80 -1.18 -7.00
CA GLY A 12 1.03 0.24 -7.24
C GLY A 12 -0.20 1.02 -7.64
N LYS A 13 0.06 2.23 -8.14
CA LYS A 13 -0.96 3.14 -8.66
C LYS A 13 -0.53 3.71 -10.00
N VAL A 14 -1.49 3.83 -10.92
CA VAL A 14 -1.29 4.55 -12.18
C VAL A 14 -1.02 6.03 -11.85
N LYS A 15 0.13 6.54 -12.31
CA LYS A 15 0.56 7.94 -12.19
C LYS A 15 0.23 8.74 -13.44
N GLU A 16 0.49 8.18 -14.61
CA GLU A 16 0.25 8.83 -15.91
C GLU A 16 -0.41 7.84 -16.85
N VAL A 17 -1.29 8.36 -17.71
CA VAL A 17 -2.00 7.58 -18.74
C VAL A 17 -1.64 8.16 -20.10
N TYR A 18 -1.37 7.28 -21.05
CA TYR A 18 -1.11 7.57 -22.45
C TYR A 18 -2.09 6.79 -23.32
N ASN A 19 -2.08 7.01 -24.65
CA ASN A 19 -3.05 6.41 -25.56
C ASN A 19 -3.12 4.88 -25.50
N ASN A 20 -1.98 4.21 -25.29
CA ASN A 20 -1.88 2.74 -25.31
C ASN A 20 -1.03 2.19 -24.16
N SER A 21 -0.68 3.02 -23.18
CA SER A 21 0.18 2.63 -22.06
C SER A 21 -0.08 3.51 -20.84
N SER A 22 0.46 3.08 -19.71
CA SER A 22 0.38 3.83 -18.45
C SER A 22 1.69 3.73 -17.71
N LYS A 23 2.07 4.80 -17.00
CA LYS A 23 3.17 4.76 -16.03
C LYS A 23 2.60 4.41 -14.66
N VAL A 24 3.16 3.37 -14.04
CA VAL A 24 2.79 2.92 -12.70
C VAL A 24 3.89 3.32 -11.73
N VAL A 25 3.50 3.86 -10.58
CA VAL A 25 4.38 4.00 -9.42
C VAL A 25 4.11 2.79 -8.52
N LEU A 26 5.17 2.04 -8.23
CA LEU A 26 5.11 0.88 -7.34
C LEU A 26 4.92 1.31 -5.89
N LEU A 27 4.37 0.43 -5.07
CA LEU A 27 4.19 0.71 -3.64
C LEU A 27 5.52 0.99 -2.92
N SER A 28 6.62 0.36 -3.36
CA SER A 28 7.96 0.50 -2.76
C SER A 28 8.69 1.79 -3.16
N ASP A 29 8.13 2.57 -4.09
CA ASP A 29 8.68 3.89 -4.44
C ASP A 29 8.47 4.88 -3.29
N ALA A 30 9.47 5.72 -2.99
CA ALA A 30 9.41 6.67 -1.88
C ALA A 30 8.30 7.75 -2.02
N SER A 31 7.77 7.95 -3.23
CA SER A 31 6.61 8.84 -3.47
C SER A 31 5.26 8.12 -3.33
N SER A 32 5.28 6.81 -3.09
CA SER A 32 4.08 6.03 -2.85
C SER A 32 3.65 6.12 -1.39
N SER A 33 2.36 6.34 -1.22
CA SER A 33 1.67 6.39 0.07
C SER A 33 0.23 5.96 -0.17
N VAL A 34 -0.25 5.03 0.66
CA VAL A 34 -1.58 4.41 0.58
C VAL A 34 -2.15 4.24 1.97
N ASN A 35 -3.39 4.69 2.19
CA ASN A 35 -4.11 4.42 3.43
C ASN A 35 -4.49 2.94 3.48
N VAL A 36 -4.19 2.29 4.60
CA VAL A 36 -4.41 0.86 4.78
C VAL A 36 -5.04 0.56 6.14
N SER A 37 -5.62 -0.63 6.23
CA SER A 37 -6.07 -1.22 7.48
C SER A 37 -5.58 -2.65 7.56
N ASP A 38 -5.15 -3.04 8.75
CA ASP A 38 -5.00 -4.43 9.16
C ASP A 38 -6.38 -5.10 9.15
N VAL A 39 -6.50 -6.26 8.50
CA VAL A 39 -7.76 -6.99 8.33
C VAL A 39 -8.24 -7.59 9.64
N GLU A 40 -7.33 -8.11 10.45
CA GLU A 40 -7.59 -8.82 11.70
C GLU A 40 -7.89 -7.87 12.86
N THR A 41 -7.19 -6.74 12.93
CA THR A 41 -7.26 -5.82 14.08
C THR A 41 -8.00 -4.53 13.78
N SER A 42 -8.26 -4.23 12.50
CA SER A 42 -8.78 -2.95 12.03
C SER A 42 -7.88 -1.75 12.34
N ALA A 43 -6.64 -1.97 12.77
CA ALA A 43 -5.64 -0.93 12.95
C ALA A 43 -5.43 -0.20 11.62
N LYS A 44 -5.39 1.13 11.65
CA LYS A 44 -5.26 1.95 10.45
C LYS A 44 -3.92 2.64 10.41
N GLY A 45 -3.41 2.84 9.20
CA GLY A 45 -2.18 3.58 9.00
C GLY A 45 -1.95 3.92 7.55
N ILE A 46 -0.71 4.29 7.25
CA ILE A 46 -0.24 4.65 5.93
C ILE A 46 0.90 3.71 5.56
N LEU A 47 0.76 3.03 4.43
CA LEU A 47 1.81 2.22 3.83
C LEU A 47 2.62 3.10 2.87
N SER A 48 3.89 3.34 3.18
CA SER A 48 4.83 4.12 2.37
C SER A 48 5.96 3.26 1.83
N GLY A 49 6.52 3.67 0.69
CA GLY A 49 7.65 2.97 0.07
C GLY A 49 9.00 3.43 0.61
N GLU A 50 9.95 2.50 0.77
CA GLU A 50 11.31 2.81 1.24
C GLU A 50 12.35 2.73 0.12
N TYR A 51 12.28 3.61 -0.88
CA TYR A 51 13.27 3.70 -1.97
C TYR A 51 13.59 2.35 -2.67
N GLY A 52 12.58 1.46 -2.77
CA GLY A 52 12.75 0.13 -3.35
C GLY A 52 13.25 -0.96 -2.41
N LEU A 53 13.54 -0.66 -1.14
CA LEU A 53 13.98 -1.63 -0.13
C LEU A 53 12.83 -2.42 0.49
N GLY A 54 11.62 -1.83 0.50
CA GLY A 54 10.45 -2.44 1.12
C GLY A 54 9.30 -1.45 1.26
N LEU A 55 8.43 -1.77 2.22
CA LEU A 55 7.26 -0.99 2.60
C LEU A 55 7.30 -0.75 4.11
N MET A 56 6.93 0.45 4.53
CA MET A 56 6.81 0.84 5.92
C MET A 56 5.33 1.12 6.23
N LEU A 57 4.77 0.47 7.25
CA LEU A 57 3.47 0.84 7.80
C LEU A 57 3.70 1.85 8.93
N GLU A 58 3.29 3.09 8.71
CA GLU A 58 3.49 4.21 9.62
C GLU A 58 2.16 4.88 9.98
N MET A 59 2.21 5.80 10.94
CA MET A 59 1.04 6.54 11.43
C MET A 59 -0.09 5.61 11.94
N VAL A 60 0.29 4.50 12.57
CA VAL A 60 -0.62 3.62 13.32
C VAL A 60 -0.75 4.12 14.76
N GLU A 61 -1.96 4.09 15.31
CA GLU A 61 -2.23 4.51 16.69
C GLU A 61 -1.43 3.65 17.68
N GLN A 62 -0.85 4.27 18.71
CA GLN A 62 -0.02 3.54 19.69
C GLN A 62 -0.82 2.51 20.51
N THR A 63 -2.14 2.68 20.59
CA THR A 63 -3.04 1.75 21.27
C THR A 63 -3.48 0.58 20.40
N ASP A 64 -3.23 0.65 19.09
CA ASP A 64 -3.59 -0.41 18.17
C ASP A 64 -2.58 -1.57 18.27
N VAL A 65 -3.06 -2.77 17.98
CA VAL A 65 -2.24 -3.99 17.97
C VAL A 65 -1.98 -4.36 16.53
N LEU A 66 -0.72 -4.65 16.21
CA LEU A 66 -0.30 -5.26 14.95
C LEU A 66 0.39 -6.58 15.26
N LYS A 67 0.15 -7.61 14.44
CA LYS A 67 0.86 -8.89 14.58
C LYS A 67 1.53 -9.28 13.27
N ALA A 68 2.66 -9.95 13.41
CA ALA A 68 3.35 -10.50 12.26
C ALA A 68 2.49 -11.60 11.62
N GLY A 69 2.27 -11.50 10.31
CA GLY A 69 1.45 -12.42 9.54
C GLY A 69 0.01 -11.96 9.30
N ASP A 70 -0.39 -10.81 9.86
CA ASP A 70 -1.68 -10.18 9.58
C ASP A 70 -1.73 -9.65 8.14
N ASP A 71 -2.93 -9.66 7.54
CA ASP A 71 -3.16 -9.20 6.18
C ASP A 71 -3.45 -7.70 6.15
N ILE A 72 -2.84 -7.00 5.20
CA ILE A 72 -3.01 -5.55 5.04
C ILE A 72 -3.83 -5.26 3.79
N GLN A 73 -4.92 -4.52 3.95
CA GLN A 73 -5.78 -4.11 2.85
C GLN A 73 -5.83 -2.58 2.69
N LYS A 74 -6.06 -2.14 1.46
CA LYS A 74 -6.27 -0.72 1.16
C LYS A 74 -7.61 -0.25 1.72
N VAL A 75 -7.60 0.91 2.39
CA VAL A 75 -8.82 1.63 2.79
C VAL A 75 -9.29 2.51 1.62
N SER A 76 -10.60 2.48 1.36
CA SER A 76 -11.25 3.22 0.26
C SER A 76 -11.58 4.66 0.65
#